data_AF-A0A1Q6WRC0-F1
#
_entry.id   AF-A0A1Q6WRC0-F1
#
_cell.length_a   1.000
_cell.length_b   1.000
_cell.length_c   1.000
_cell.angle_alpha   90.00
_cell.angle_beta   90.00
_cell.angle_gamma   90.00
#
_symmetry.space_group_name_H-M   'P 1'
#
loop_
_entity.id
_entity.type
_entity.pdbx_description
1 polymer ?
#
loop_
_entity_poly.entity_id
_entity_poly.type
_entity_poly.pdbx_seq_one_letter_code
_entity_poly.pdbx_strand_id
1 'polypeptide(L)' 'MCFALDGGVWLHRHRLRGEPMVHLVSADKERLLALGRRLDLHEAWLQYKPLKDPRTGIRVPAWHWDVWGSRLERLEPAP' A
#
# COMPACT_ATOMS: atom_id res chain seq x y z
N MET A 1 -1.58 -10.16 1.32
CA MET A 1 -0.15 -10.29 0.90
C MET A 1 0.01 -10.93 -0.47
N CYS A 2 -0.43 -12.17 -0.75
CA CYS A 2 -0.28 -12.78 -2.08
C CYS A 2 -0.87 -11.94 -3.22
N PHE A 3 -2.08 -11.39 -3.02
CA PHE A 3 -2.68 -10.47 -4.00
C PHE A 3 -1.77 -9.28 -4.37
N ALA A 4 -1.02 -8.71 -3.40
CA ALA A 4 -0.07 -7.64 -3.69
C ALA A 4 1.17 -8.13 -4.45
N LEU A 5 1.62 -9.36 -4.14
CA LEU A 5 2.73 -10.00 -4.84
C LEU A 5 2.39 -10.34 -6.30
N ASP A 6 1.12 -10.65 -6.56
CA ASP A 6 0.61 -10.97 -7.90
C ASP A 6 0.24 -9.72 -8.71
N GLY A 7 0.75 -8.54 -8.31
CA GLY A 7 0.53 -7.27 -8.99
C GLY A 7 -0.80 -6.57 -8.64
N GLY A 8 -1.52 -7.04 -7.63
CA GLY A 8 -2.63 -6.29 -7.03
C GLY A 8 -2.14 -5.16 -6.12
N VAL A 9 -3.04 -4.26 -5.72
CA VAL A 9 -2.80 -3.36 -4.59
C VAL A 9 -3.56 -3.90 -3.39
N TRP A 10 -2.82 -4.28 -2.34
CA TRP A 10 -3.42 -4.70 -1.09
C TRP A 10 -3.54 -3.51 -0.15
N LEU A 11 -4.77 -3.27 0.32
CA LEU A 11 -5.11 -2.29 1.33
C LEU A 11 -5.22 -3.00 2.68
N HIS A 12 -4.34 -2.66 3.62
CA HIS A 12 -4.36 -3.19 4.97
C HIS A 12 -4.66 -2.08 5.98
N ARG A 13 -5.83 -2.13 6.61
CA ARG A 13 -6.23 -1.20 7.68
C ARG A 13 -5.53 -1.57 8.99
N HIS A 14 -4.99 -0.58 9.67
CA HIS A 14 -4.29 -0.74 10.95
C HIS A 14 -4.57 0.46 11.87
N ARG A 15 -4.21 0.35 13.15
CA ARG A 15 -4.18 1.50 14.08
C ARG A 15 -2.78 1.63 14.67
N LEU A 16 -2.14 2.77 14.48
CA LEU A 16 -0.84 3.07 15.07
C LEU A 16 -1.02 4.05 16.21
N ARG A 17 -0.65 3.64 17.43
CA ARG A 17 -0.81 4.44 18.66
C ARG A 17 -2.25 4.95 18.86
N GLY A 18 -3.23 4.14 18.47
CA GLY A 18 -4.64 4.51 18.54
C GLY A 18 -5.18 5.27 17.32
N GLU A 19 -4.32 5.78 16.43
CA GLU A 19 -4.74 6.50 15.22
C GLU A 19 -5.01 5.55 14.05
N PRO A 20 -6.13 5.69 13.32
CA PRO A 20 -6.38 4.92 12.10
C PRO A 20 -5.33 5.17 11.02
N MET A 21 -4.91 4.10 10.36
CA MET A 21 -4.02 4.16 9.20
C MET A 21 -4.30 3.03 8.21
N VAL A 22 -3.81 3.18 6.99
CA VAL A 22 -3.85 2.17 5.95
C VAL A 22 -2.45 2.00 5.37
N HIS A 23 -2.01 0.76 5.23
CA HIS A 23 -0.87 0.42 4.38
C HIS A 23 -1.39 0.02 2.99
N LEU A 24 -0.98 0.77 1.97
CA LEU A 24 -1.14 0.38 0.57
C LEU A 24 0.14 -0.31 0.11
N VAL A 25 0.01 -1.54 -0.41
CA VAL A 25 1.16 -2.38 -0.73
C VAL A 25 1.00 -3.04 -2.08
N SER A 26 2.07 -3.06 -2.89
CA SER A 26 2.13 -3.82 -4.14
C SER A 26 3.56 -4.22 -4.51
N ALA A 27 3.72 -5.35 -5.18
CA ALA A 27 4.94 -5.71 -5.91
C ALA A 27 4.99 -5.12 -7.34
N ASP A 28 3.92 -4.44 -7.77
CA ASP A 28 3.88 -3.66 -9.00
C ASP A 28 4.00 -2.16 -8.64
N LYS A 29 5.22 -1.61 -8.79
CA LYS A 29 5.51 -0.20 -8.46
C LYS A 29 4.63 0.74 -9.30
N GLU A 30 4.49 0.47 -10.58
CA GLU A 30 3.81 1.36 -11.52
C GLU A 30 2.33 1.46 -11.22
N ARG A 31 1.68 0.32 -10.92
CA ARG A 31 0.28 0.29 -10.49
C ARG A 31 0.07 1.01 -9.19
N LEU A 32 0.97 0.84 -8.21
CA LEU A 32 0.88 1.57 -6.96
C LEU A 32 1.03 3.08 -7.19
N LEU A 33 2.02 3.52 -7.99
CA LEU A 33 2.17 4.92 -8.37
C LEU A 33 0.95 5.49 -9.09
N ALA A 34 0.33 4.72 -9.99
CA ALA A 34 -0.88 5.13 -10.69
C ALA A 34 -2.06 5.34 -9.73
N LEU A 35 -2.22 4.46 -8.74
CA LEU A 35 -3.22 4.64 -7.67
C LEU A 35 -2.87 5.87 -6.82
N GLY A 36 -1.61 6.05 -6.45
CA GLY A 36 -1.18 7.20 -5.65
C GLY A 36 -1.50 8.54 -6.30
N ARG A 37 -1.31 8.67 -7.61
CA ARG A 37 -1.71 9.87 -8.35
C ARG A 37 -3.21 10.17 -8.22
N ARG A 38 -4.07 9.15 -8.24
CA ARG A 38 -5.53 9.30 -8.06
C ARG A 38 -5.91 9.69 -6.63
N LEU A 39 -5.09 9.28 -5.66
CA LEU A 39 -5.29 9.58 -4.24
C LEU A 39 -4.51 10.81 -3.77
N ASP A 40 -3.75 11.45 -4.67
CA ASP A 40 -2.84 12.56 -4.39
C ASP A 40 -1.84 12.20 -3.26
N LEU A 41 -1.20 11.05 -3.44
CA LEU A 41 -0.05 10.55 -2.69
C LEU A 41 1.23 10.80 -3.48
N HIS A 42 2.20 11.46 -2.87
CA HIS A 42 3.44 11.82 -3.54
C HIS A 42 4.41 10.62 -3.61
N GLU A 43 5.06 10.42 -4.77
CA GLU A 43 6.08 9.36 -4.95
C GLU A 43 7.23 9.44 -3.93
N ALA A 44 7.62 10.63 -3.48
CA ALA A 44 8.68 10.81 -2.50
C ALA A 44 8.37 10.18 -1.13
N TRP A 45 7.10 9.86 -0.85
CA TRP A 45 6.68 9.16 0.37
C TRP A 45 6.64 7.64 0.20
N LEU A 46 6.89 7.14 -1.01
CA LEU A 46 6.84 5.71 -1.31
C LEU A 46 8.03 5.00 -0.70
N GLN A 47 7.76 4.01 0.11
CA GLN A 47 8.79 3.23 0.79
C GLN A 47 9.08 1.95 0.00
N TYR A 48 10.35 1.61 -0.19
CA TYR A 48 10.76 0.29 -0.67
C TYR A 48 10.93 -0.66 0.50
N LYS A 49 10.16 -1.76 0.51
CA LYS A 49 10.24 -2.77 1.55
C LYS A 49 9.84 -4.14 0.97
N PRO A 50 10.81 -5.03 0.68
CA PRO A 50 10.51 -6.33 0.12
C PRO A 50 9.58 -7.16 1.01
N LEU A 51 8.63 -7.86 0.37
CA LEU A 51 7.75 -8.82 1.03
C LEU A 51 8.31 -10.23 0.89
N LYS A 52 8.21 -11.04 1.94
CA LYS A 52 8.49 -12.47 1.85
C LYS A 52 7.29 -13.18 1.23
N ASP A 53 7.47 -13.80 0.07
CA ASP A 53 6.44 -14.61 -0.56
C ASP A 53 6.19 -15.88 0.30
N PRO A 54 4.98 -16.10 0.82
CA PRO A 54 4.69 -17.26 1.67
C PRO A 54 4.67 -18.58 0.89
N ARG A 55 4.57 -18.53 -0.45
CA ARG A 55 4.54 -19.69 -1.34
C ARG A 55 5.93 -20.26 -1.59
N THR A 56 6.95 -19.39 -1.61
CA THR A 56 8.33 -19.76 -1.99
C THR A 56 9.37 -19.44 -0.92
N GLY A 57 9.03 -18.59 0.05
CA GLY A 57 9.95 -18.06 1.06
C GLY A 57 10.90 -16.97 0.55
N ILE A 58 10.88 -16.64 -0.75
CA ILE A 58 11.75 -15.65 -1.39
C ILE A 58 11.25 -14.24 -1.11
N ARG A 59 12.16 -13.27 -0.95
CA ARG A 59 11.80 -11.85 -0.85
C ARG A 59 11.61 -11.26 -2.24
N VAL A 60 10.45 -10.65 -2.47
CA VAL A 60 10.07 -10.00 -3.72
C VAL A 60 10.08 -8.48 -3.50
N PRO A 61 10.63 -7.67 -4.44
CA PRO A 61 10.49 -6.21 -4.40
C PRO A 61 9.05 -5.79 -4.18
N ALA A 62 8.83 -4.87 -3.24
CA ALA A 62 7.52 -4.32 -2.97
C ALA A 62 7.64 -2.88 -2.46
N TRP A 63 6.57 -2.13 -2.68
CA TRP A 63 6.47 -0.72 -2.34
C TRP A 63 5.24 -0.46 -1.49
N HIS A 64 5.37 0.53 -0.61
CA HIS A 64 4.45 0.78 0.48
C HIS A 64 4.15 2.27 0.63
N TRP A 65 2.90 2.61 0.89
CA TRP A 65 2.52 3.88 1.51
C TRP A 65 1.78 3.66 2.80
N ASP A 66 2.14 4.45 3.80
CA ASP A 66 1.41 4.57 5.04
C ASP A 66 0.52 5.81 4.93
N VAL A 67 -0.80 5.60 4.96
CA VAL A 67 -1.81 6.63 4.78
C VAL A 67 -2.56 6.82 6.09
N TRP A 68 -2.68 8.05 6.55
CA TRP A 68 -3.35 8.41 7.80
C TRP A 68 -4.05 9.77 7.67
N GLY A 69 -4.86 10.10 8.69
CA GLY A 69 -5.55 11.39 8.77
C GLY A 69 -6.55 11.61 7.64
N SER A 70 -6.70 12.85 7.19
CA SER A 70 -7.66 13.24 6.14
C SER A 70 -7.47 12.51 4.81
N ARG A 71 -6.30 11.92 4.56
CA ARG A 71 -6.05 11.12 3.35
C ARG A 71 -6.79 9.79 3.36
N LEU A 72 -7.23 9.30 4.52
CA LEU A 72 -8.07 8.10 4.62
C LEU A 72 -9.44 8.30 3.97
N GLU A 73 -9.98 9.51 3.99
CA GLU A 73 -11.29 9.82 3.39
C GLU A 73 -11.32 9.52 1.88
N ARG A 74 -10.16 9.63 1.21
CA ARG A 74 -10.01 9.33 -0.22
C ARG A 74 -9.98 7.83 -0.53
N LEU A 75 -9.84 6.98 0.48
CA LEU A 75 -9.76 5.53 0.39
C LEU A 75 -11.08 4.83 0.75
N GLU A 76 -12.02 5.56 1.32
CA GLU A 76 -13.35 5.05 1.60
C GLU A 76 -14.23 5.21 0.35
N PRO A 77 -15.05 4.20 -0.01
CA PRO A 77 -16.05 4.38 -1.04
C PRO A 77 -17.01 5.50 -0.63
N ALA A 78 -17.47 6.29 -1.61
CA ALA A 78 -18.54 7.25 -1.36
C ALA A 78 -19.75 6.52 -0.75
N PRO A 79 -20.48 7.17 0.19
CA PRO A 79 -21.65 6.57 0.82
C PRO A 79 -22.73 6.18 -0.20
#